data_AF-A0A9D5UN94-F1
#
_entry.id   AF-A0A9D5UN94-F1
#
_cell.length_a   1.000
_cell.length_b   1.000
_cell.length_c   1.000
_cell.angle_alpha   90.00
_cell.angle_beta   90.00
_cell.angle_gamma   90.00
#
_symmetry.space_group_name_H-M   'P 1'
#
loop_
_entity.id
_entity.type
_entity.pdbx_description
1 polymer ?
#
loop_
_entity_poly.entity_id
_entity_poly.type
_entity_poly.pdbx_seq_one_letter_code
_entity_poly.pdbx_strand_id
1 'polypeptide(L)' 'MANSELLHKQLRWVASRRATAEMEQMLSRFLEQNLAGLTDEQCQRMVSFLDHSDWDILDWLAGKPSPEGVDREPLSWILP' A
#
# COMPACT_ATOMS: atom_id res chain seq x y z
N MET A 1 15.16 -14.07 -7.01
CA MET A 1 13.80 -14.64 -6.85
C MET A 1 13.39 -14.80 -5.38
N ALA A 2 14.30 -15.09 -4.42
CA ALA A 2 13.94 -15.14 -2.99
C ALA A 2 13.48 -13.80 -2.38
N ASN A 3 13.89 -12.67 -2.97
CA ASN A 3 13.55 -11.32 -2.45
C ASN A 3 12.08 -10.95 -2.72
N SER A 4 11.56 -11.30 -3.90
CA SER A 4 10.19 -10.95 -4.34
C SER A 4 9.11 -11.62 -3.48
N GLU A 5 9.29 -12.89 -3.11
CA GLU A 5 8.34 -13.59 -2.23
C GLU A 5 8.30 -13.00 -0.82
N LEU A 6 9.45 -12.57 -0.29
CA LEU A 6 9.54 -11.90 0.99
C LEU A 6 8.84 -10.54 0.96
N LEU A 7 9.05 -9.75 -0.11
CA LEU A 7 8.35 -8.48 -0.32
C LEU A 7 6.84 -8.67 -0.43
N HIS A 8 6.37 -9.70 -1.14
CA HIS A 8 4.93 -9.99 -1.23
C HIS A 8 4.33 -10.39 0.12
N LYS A 9 5.08 -11.10 0.96
CA LYS A 9 4.65 -11.44 2.32
C LYS A 9 4.62 -10.20 3.20
N GLN A 10 5.64 -9.35 3.12
CA GLN A 10 5.70 -8.09 3.86
C GLN A 10 4.56 -7.16 3.46
N LEU A 11 4.28 -7.03 2.16
CA LEU A 11 3.20 -6.20 1.65
C LEU A 11 1.83 -6.67 2.15
N ARG A 12 1.56 -7.97 2.13
CA ARG A 12 0.34 -8.53 2.75
C ARG A 12 0.28 -8.24 4.25
N TRP A 13 1.40 -8.38 4.95
CA TRP A 13 1.47 -8.16 6.40
C TRP A 13 1.19 -6.70 6.79
N VAL A 14 1.76 -5.72 6.08
CA VAL A 14 1.47 -4.31 6.35
C VAL A 14 0.05 -3.93 5.90
N ALA A 15 -0.48 -4.54 4.85
CA ALA A 15 -1.84 -4.29 4.38
C ALA A 15 -2.91 -4.81 5.34
N SER A 16 -2.65 -5.91 6.06
CA SER A 16 -3.60 -6.51 7.01
C SER A 16 -3.57 -5.88 8.41
N ARG A 17 -2.81 -4.80 8.63
CA ARG A 17 -2.62 -4.16 9.94
C ARG A 17 -3.13 -2.74 9.92
N ARG A 18 -4.41 -2.59 9.56
CA ARG A 18 -5.10 -1.29 9.46
C ARG A 18 -6.00 -1.07 10.66
N ALA A 19 -6.18 0.19 11.02
CA ALA A 19 -7.06 0.62 12.09
C ALA A 19 -8.54 0.34 11.78
N THR A 20 -8.91 0.28 10.49
CA THR A 20 -10.29 0.02 10.05
C THR A 20 -10.37 -1.20 9.15
N ALA A 21 -11.45 -1.97 9.32
CA ALA A 21 -11.75 -3.13 8.48
C ALA A 21 -12.01 -2.74 7.01
N GLU A 22 -12.52 -1.53 6.77
CA GLU A 22 -12.76 -1.02 5.41
C GLU A 22 -11.44 -0.82 4.65
N MET A 23 -10.43 -0.20 5.28
CA MET A 23 -9.11 -0.03 4.68
C MET A 23 -8.43 -1.38 4.46
N GLU A 24 -8.50 -2.27 5.44
CA GLU A 24 -7.96 -3.62 5.31
C GLU A 24 -8.61 -4.37 4.13
N GLN A 25 -9.94 -4.32 4.01
CA GLN A 25 -10.66 -4.97 2.93
C GLN A 25 -10.34 -4.36 1.56
N MET A 26 -10.22 -3.03 1.48
CA MET A 26 -9.83 -2.32 0.26
C MET A 26 -8.44 -2.79 -0.22
N LEU A 27 -7.45 -2.77 0.68
CA LEU A 27 -6.09 -3.19 0.35
C LEU A 27 -6.01 -4.69 0.03
N SER A 28 -6.74 -5.54 0.76
CA SER A 28 -6.79 -6.98 0.49
C SER A 28 -7.30 -7.25 -0.93
N ARG A 29 -8.40 -6.60 -1.33
CA ARG A 29 -8.95 -6.73 -2.70
C ARG A 29 -7.97 -6.25 -3.76
N PHE A 30 -7.27 -5.13 -3.52
CA PHE A 30 -6.26 -4.62 -4.43
C PHE A 30 -5.11 -5.64 -4.61
N LEU A 31 -4.59 -6.19 -3.51
CA LEU A 31 -3.49 -7.15 -3.55
C LEU A 31 -3.90 -8.47 -4.20
N GLU A 32 -5.11 -8.97 -3.95
CA GLU A 32 -5.62 -10.19 -4.60
C GLU A 32 -5.64 -10.07 -6.14
N GLN A 33 -5.91 -8.88 -6.66
CA GLN A 33 -6.02 -8.62 -8.09
C GLN A 33 -4.67 -8.28 -8.74
N ASN A 34 -3.80 -7.52 -8.06
CA ASN A 34 -2.65 -6.88 -8.69
C ASN A 34 -1.30 -7.44 -8.24
N LEU A 35 -1.21 -8.13 -7.11
CA LEU A 35 0.08 -8.47 -6.49
C LEU A 35 1.00 -9.33 -7.39
N ALA A 36 0.44 -10.21 -8.23
CA ALA A 36 1.23 -11.02 -9.16
C ALA A 36 1.86 -10.19 -10.30
N GLY A 37 1.30 -9.01 -10.60
CA GLY A 37 1.77 -8.11 -11.66
C GLY A 37 2.64 -6.96 -11.15
N LEU A 38 2.76 -6.77 -9.83
CA LEU A 38 3.61 -5.74 -9.25
C LEU A 38 5.08 -6.14 -9.37
N THR A 39 5.93 -5.18 -9.75
CA THR A 39 7.38 -5.32 -9.71
C THR A 39 7.91 -5.24 -8.28
N ASP A 40 9.11 -5.74 -8.04
CA ASP A 40 9.78 -5.62 -6.73
C ASP A 40 9.87 -4.15 -6.26
N GLU A 41 10.10 -3.21 -7.18
CA GLU A 41 10.16 -1.78 -6.89
C GLU A 41 8.79 -1.24 -6.46
N GLN A 42 7.71 -1.57 -7.18
CA GLN A 42 6.35 -1.16 -6.80
C GLN A 42 5.95 -1.77 -5.45
N CYS A 43 6.30 -3.03 -5.20
CA CYS A 43 6.08 -3.66 -3.90
C CYS A 43 6.81 -2.91 -2.79
N GLN A 44 8.08 -2.53 -2.99
CA GLN A 44 8.85 -1.79 -2.00
C GLN A 44 8.26 -0.40 -1.73
N ARG A 45 7.87 0.32 -2.79
CA ARG A 45 7.23 1.64 -2.68
C ARG A 45 5.90 1.57 -1.95
N MET A 46 5.10 0.55 -2.26
CA MET A 46 3.84 0.30 -1.55
C MET A 46 4.08 -0.02 -0.08
N VAL A 47 5.06 -0.88 0.25
CA VAL A 47 5.41 -1.18 1.64
C VAL A 47 5.80 0.10 2.40
N SER A 48 6.65 0.93 1.82
CA SER A 48 7.07 2.20 2.43
C SER A 48 5.91 3.18 2.60
N PHE A 49 5.01 3.27 1.61
CA PHE A 49 3.81 4.09 1.69
C PHE A 49 2.85 3.60 2.79
N LEU A 50 2.69 2.29 2.90
CA LEU A 50 1.82 1.62 3.85
C LEU A 50 2.35 1.61 5.30
N ASP A 51 3.59 2.07 5.52
CA ASP A 51 4.19 2.28 6.85
C ASP A 51 3.70 3.58 7.52
N HIS A 52 3.05 4.47 6.76
CA HIS A 52 2.40 5.65 7.30
C HIS A 52 1.13 5.31 8.10
N SER A 53 0.73 6.24 8.97
CA SER A 53 -0.45 6.05 9.81
C SER A 53 -1.72 6.00 8.97
N ASP A 54 -2.73 5.26 9.44
CA ASP A 54 -4.00 5.17 8.71
C ASP A 54 -4.69 6.53 8.56
N TRP A 55 -4.52 7.41 9.54
CA TRP A 55 -5.03 8.78 9.44
C TRP A 55 -4.37 9.57 8.32
N ASP A 56 -3.05 9.45 8.16
CA ASP A 56 -2.32 10.10 7.06
C ASP A 56 -2.78 9.53 5.71
N ILE A 57 -2.87 8.21 5.59
CA ILE A 57 -3.30 7.54 4.36
C ILE A 57 -4.74 7.96 3.99
N LEU A 58 -5.66 8.00 4.96
CA LEU A 58 -7.04 8.48 4.74
C LEU A 58 -7.08 9.95 4.32
N ASP A 59 -6.28 10.79 4.96
CA ASP A 59 -6.16 12.20 4.61
C ASP A 59 -5.68 12.36 3.16
N TRP A 60 -4.72 11.54 2.74
CA TRP A 60 -4.20 11.57 1.38
C TRP A 60 -5.16 10.99 0.35
N LEU A 61 -5.93 9.95 0.70
CA LEU A 61 -7.02 9.42 -0.12
C LEU A 61 -8.14 10.46 -0.29
N ALA A 62 -8.40 11.26 0.74
CA ALA A 62 -9.33 12.40 0.68
C ALA A 62 -8.79 13.61 -0.10
N GLY A 63 -7.58 13.52 -0.67
CA GLY A 63 -6.99 14.55 -1.52
C GLY A 63 -6.21 15.64 -0.75
N LYS A 64 -5.98 15.48 0.56
CA LYS A 64 -5.13 16.42 1.30
C LYS A 64 -3.66 16.31 0.83
N PRO A 65 -2.86 17.38 0.92
CA PRO A 65 -1.45 17.32 0.57
C PRO A 65 -0.68 16.42 1.54
N SER A 66 0.30 15.68 1.02
CA SER A 66 1.27 14.96 1.84
C SER A 66 2.47 15.85 2.17
N PRO A 67 3.22 15.56 3.25
CA PRO A 67 4.53 16.17 3.48
C PRO A 67 5.48 15.97 2.29
N GLU A 68 6.48 16.85 2.20
CA GLU A 68 7.55 16.73 1.20
C GLU A 68 8.32 15.42 1.38
N GLY A 69 8.63 14.74 0.27
CA GLY A 69 9.33 13.46 0.28
C GLY A 69 8.45 12.21 0.45
N VAL A 70 7.14 12.37 0.66
CA VAL A 70 6.21 11.23 0.64
C VAL A 70 5.93 10.82 -0.81
N ASP A 71 6.20 9.56 -1.12
CA ASP A 71 5.84 8.96 -2.40
C ASP A 71 4.34 8.65 -2.46
N ARG A 72 3.60 9.43 -3.26
CA ARG A 72 2.14 9.28 -3.42
C ARG A 72 1.75 8.39 -4.59
N GLU A 73 2.69 7.93 -5.41
CA GLU A 73 2.36 7.08 -6.56
C GLU A 73 1.56 5.84 -6.17
N PRO A 74 1.82 5.17 -5.02
CA PRO A 74 1.03 4.02 -4.59
C PRO A 74 -0.47 4.27 -4.41
N LEU A 75 -0.89 5.52 -4.11
CA LEU A 75 -2.32 5.88 -4.06
C LEU A 75 -3.02 5.64 -5.39
N SER A 76 -2.34 5.93 -6.50
CA SER A 76 -2.88 5.76 -7.86
C SER A 76 -3.04 4.29 -8.27
N TRP A 77 -2.40 3.35 -7.55
CA TRP A 77 -2.58 1.93 -7.79
C TRP A 77 -3.77 1.36 -7.02
N ILE A 78 -4.06 1.94 -5.84
CA ILE A 78 -5.16 1.51 -4.98
C ILE A 78 -6.50 2.05 -5.49
N LEU A 79 -6.51 3.30 -5.98
CA LEU A 79 -7.69 3.94 -6.53
C LEU A 79 -7.86 3.58 -8.02
N PRO A 80 -9.07 3.23 -8.47
CA PRO A 80 -9.36 2.97 -9.88
C PRO A 80 -9.30 4.23 -10.75
#